data_AF-A0A1E7FYY9-F1
#
_entry.id   AF-A0A1E7FYY9-F1
#
_cell.length_a   1.000
_cell.length_b   1.000
_cell.length_c   1.000
_cell.angle_alpha   90.00
_cell.angle_beta   90.00
_cell.angle_gamma   90.00
#
_symmetry.space_group_name_H-M   'P 1'
#
loop_
_entity.id
_entity.type
_entity.pdbx_description
1 polymer ?
#
loop_
_entity_poly.entity_id
_entity_poly.type
_entity_poly.pdbx_seq_one_letter_code
_entity_poly.pdbx_strand_id
1 'polypeptide(L)'
;MLLKTAFIGTATAASFLVQQPSMAEAASVTASKADIELIQTTSDRYRLALTDKEKFIADMATEQQDITTSPLPPQIPAITFQKLSKFAHNVDGKLDDADDFPFVAIEYAEHAGAARDFAKLSRLGRIGENGSPEVALDYAKRCVLELEEASVILDTLRQAVE
;
A
#
# COMPACT_ATOMS: atom_id res chain seq x y z
N MET A 1 -69.48 30.02 35.13
CA MET A 1 -68.06 30.28 34.77
C MET A 1 -67.23 29.25 35.52
N LEU A 2 -66.33 28.43 34.96
CA LEU A 2 -65.64 28.40 33.67
C LEU A 2 -65.20 26.93 33.37
N LEU A 3 -64.92 26.68 32.08
CA LEU A 3 -64.74 25.38 31.42
C LEU A 3 -63.49 24.57 31.82
N LYS A 4 -63.60 23.26 31.58
CA LYS A 4 -62.53 22.26 31.39
C LYS A 4 -61.54 22.67 30.29
N THR A 5 -60.24 22.40 30.50
CA THR A 5 -59.32 22.09 29.39
C THR A 5 -58.20 21.15 29.85
N ALA A 6 -58.12 19.98 29.20
CA ALA A 6 -57.05 19.01 29.36
C ALA A 6 -55.82 19.48 28.56
N PHE A 7 -54.64 19.43 29.18
CA PHE A 7 -53.36 19.59 28.49
C PHE A 7 -52.96 18.23 27.90
N ILE A 8 -53.13 18.08 26.58
CA ILE A 8 -52.49 17.03 25.79
C ILE A 8 -51.07 17.53 25.52
N GLY A 9 -50.11 17.02 26.27
CA GLY A 9 -48.69 17.23 26.02
C GLY A 9 -48.31 16.55 24.71
N THR A 10 -48.04 17.35 23.70
CA THR A 10 -47.53 16.96 22.39
C THR A 10 -46.22 16.20 22.52
N ALA A 11 -46.18 14.97 21.99
CA ALA A 11 -44.96 14.24 21.75
C ALA A 11 -44.06 15.05 20.82
N THR A 12 -42.91 15.50 21.31
CA THR A 12 -41.81 16.00 20.48
C THR A 12 -41.23 14.80 19.74
N ALA A 13 -41.67 14.59 18.50
CA ALA A 13 -40.96 13.77 17.54
C ALA A 13 -39.62 14.46 17.26
N ALA A 14 -38.54 13.94 17.82
CA ALA A 14 -37.19 14.32 17.44
C ALA A 14 -37.01 13.92 15.97
N SER A 15 -36.97 14.92 15.08
CA SER A 15 -36.57 14.73 13.69
C SER A 15 -35.13 14.22 13.67
N PHE A 16 -34.96 12.91 13.54
CA PHE A 16 -33.73 12.30 13.07
C PHE A 16 -33.52 12.78 11.63
N LEU A 17 -32.76 13.87 11.46
CA LEU A 17 -32.14 14.22 10.19
C LEU A 17 -31.15 13.10 9.86
N VAL A 18 -31.62 12.08 9.14
CA VAL A 18 -30.76 11.14 8.43
C VAL A 18 -30.10 11.94 7.31
N GLN A 19 -28.94 12.51 7.61
CA GLN A 19 -28.12 13.22 6.65
C GLN A 19 -27.57 12.17 5.68
N GLN A 20 -28.27 11.96 4.56
CA GLN A 20 -27.78 11.08 3.50
C GLN A 20 -26.45 11.64 3.00
N PRO A 21 -25.39 10.79 2.90
CA PRO A 21 -24.11 11.24 2.40
C PRO A 21 -24.28 11.77 0.97
N SER A 22 -23.63 12.89 0.67
CA SER A 22 -23.64 13.44 -0.68
C SER A 22 -23.03 12.43 -1.67
N MET A 23 -23.41 12.49 -2.94
CA MET A 23 -22.81 11.63 -3.99
C MET A 23 -21.27 11.76 -4.05
N ALA A 24 -20.74 12.95 -3.72
CA ALA A 24 -19.30 13.20 -3.64
C ALA A 24 -18.65 12.45 -2.45
N GLU A 25 -19.34 12.37 -1.33
CA GLU A 25 -18.87 11.69 -0.12
C GLU A 25 -18.91 10.16 -0.29
N ALA A 26 -19.98 9.65 -0.90
CA ALA A 26 -20.08 8.24 -1.27
C ALA A 26 -19.00 7.82 -2.29
N ALA A 27 -18.68 8.69 -3.26
CA ALA A 27 -17.58 8.46 -4.20
C ALA A 27 -16.21 8.46 -3.50
N SER A 28 -15.98 9.37 -2.53
CA SER A 28 -14.76 9.42 -1.72
C SER A 28 -14.56 8.14 -0.89
N VAL A 29 -15.62 7.64 -0.26
CA VAL A 29 -15.58 6.39 0.54
C VAL A 29 -15.37 5.16 -0.34
N THR A 30 -15.91 5.15 -1.55
CA THR A 30 -15.70 4.02 -2.48
C THR A 30 -14.28 4.01 -3.03
N ALA A 31 -13.73 5.19 -3.36
CA ALA A 31 -12.35 5.33 -3.80
C ALA A 31 -11.35 4.89 -2.71
N SER A 32 -11.59 5.25 -1.45
CA SER A 32 -10.72 4.84 -0.34
C SER A 32 -10.71 3.32 -0.12
N LYS A 33 -11.85 2.64 -0.27
CA LYS A 33 -11.89 1.17 -0.18
C LYS A 33 -11.05 0.48 -1.25
N ALA A 34 -11.13 0.96 -2.50
CA ALA A 34 -10.32 0.41 -3.60
C ALA A 34 -8.82 0.67 -3.38
N ASP A 35 -8.47 1.85 -2.88
CA ASP A 35 -7.09 2.21 -2.55
C ASP A 35 -6.54 1.35 -1.38
N ILE A 36 -7.35 1.05 -0.35
CA ILE A 36 -7.00 0.12 0.75
C ILE A 36 -6.82 -1.30 0.23
N GLU A 37 -7.75 -1.80 -0.60
CA GLU A 37 -7.67 -3.14 -1.20
C GLU A 37 -6.42 -3.30 -2.08
N LEU A 38 -6.02 -2.23 -2.79
CA LEU A 38 -4.78 -2.19 -3.55
C LEU A 38 -3.55 -2.34 -2.64
N ILE A 39 -3.52 -1.65 -1.50
CA ILE A 39 -2.45 -1.80 -0.50
C ILE A 39 -2.41 -3.22 0.04
N GLN A 40 -3.54 -3.77 0.46
CA GLN A 40 -3.64 -5.13 0.99
C GLN A 40 -3.16 -6.17 -0.02
N THR A 41 -3.71 -6.15 -1.23
CA THR A 41 -3.34 -7.10 -2.30
C THR A 41 -1.86 -6.98 -2.66
N THR A 42 -1.31 -5.76 -2.66
CA THR A 42 0.12 -5.57 -2.95
C THR A 42 0.99 -6.07 -1.82
N SER A 43 0.66 -5.77 -0.55
CA SER A 43 1.34 -6.32 0.65
C SER A 43 1.40 -7.85 0.59
N ASP A 44 0.29 -8.51 0.27
CA ASP A 44 0.25 -9.97 0.14
C ASP A 44 1.14 -10.49 -1.01
N ARG A 45 1.24 -9.75 -2.12
CA ARG A 45 2.17 -10.07 -3.22
C ARG A 45 3.64 -9.91 -2.81
N TYR A 46 3.98 -8.91 -2.00
CA TYR A 46 5.33 -8.77 -1.44
C TYR A 46 5.67 -9.99 -0.56
N ARG A 47 4.78 -10.37 0.36
CA ARG A 47 4.99 -11.56 1.21
C ARG A 47 5.13 -12.85 0.40
N LEU A 48 4.30 -13.02 -0.63
CA LEU A 48 4.37 -14.18 -1.51
C LEU A 48 5.70 -14.23 -2.28
N ALA A 49 6.16 -13.10 -2.83
CA ALA A 49 7.44 -13.00 -3.52
C ALA A 49 8.63 -13.33 -2.60
N LEU A 50 8.51 -13.00 -1.31
CA LEU A 50 9.55 -13.22 -0.29
C LEU A 50 9.44 -14.58 0.42
N THR A 51 8.47 -15.43 0.08
CA THR A 51 8.29 -16.75 0.70
C THR A 51 9.43 -17.71 0.36
N ASP A 52 9.90 -17.70 -0.90
CA ASP A 52 11.04 -18.48 -1.36
C ASP A 52 12.06 -17.54 -2.01
N LYS A 53 12.88 -16.92 -1.15
CA LYS A 53 13.88 -15.92 -1.57
C LYS A 53 14.94 -16.52 -2.48
N GLU A 54 15.33 -17.77 -2.26
CA GLU A 54 16.34 -18.44 -3.08
C GLU A 54 15.82 -18.65 -4.51
N LYS A 55 14.57 -19.11 -4.63
CA LYS A 55 13.90 -19.21 -5.92
C LYS A 55 13.73 -17.85 -6.58
N PHE A 56 13.31 -16.82 -5.82
CA PHE A 56 13.16 -15.47 -6.35
C PHE A 56 14.49 -14.93 -6.93
N ILE A 57 15.59 -15.10 -6.20
CA ILE A 57 16.93 -14.70 -6.62
C ILE A 57 17.33 -15.47 -7.89
N ALA A 58 17.11 -16.79 -7.92
CA ALA A 58 17.41 -17.60 -9.09
C ALA A 58 16.61 -17.14 -10.31
N ASP A 59 15.30 -16.97 -10.17
CA ASP A 59 14.39 -16.52 -11.22
C ASP A 59 14.81 -15.11 -11.74
N MET A 60 15.13 -14.19 -10.84
CA MET A 60 15.65 -12.85 -11.19
C MET A 60 17.02 -12.87 -11.89
N ALA A 61 17.85 -13.85 -11.57
CA ALA A 61 19.16 -14.02 -12.17
C ALA A 61 19.09 -14.79 -13.50
N THR A 62 17.96 -15.38 -13.90
CA THR A 62 17.84 -16.14 -15.16
C THR A 62 17.75 -15.25 -16.41
N GLU A 63 18.26 -15.76 -17.54
CA GLU A 63 18.02 -15.19 -18.87
C GLU A 63 16.61 -15.56 -19.35
N GLN A 64 15.57 -14.89 -18.85
CA GLN A 64 14.26 -14.98 -19.50
C GLN A 64 14.15 -13.93 -20.61
N GLN A 65 14.09 -14.41 -21.86
CA GLN A 65 13.84 -13.63 -23.07
C GLN A 65 12.43 -13.02 -23.10
N ASP A 66 11.52 -13.45 -22.23
CA ASP A 66 10.18 -12.90 -22.10
C ASP A 66 10.14 -11.81 -21.02
N ILE A 67 10.19 -10.55 -21.47
CA ILE A 67 10.14 -9.33 -20.65
C ILE A 67 8.75 -9.18 -19.95
N THR A 68 7.79 -10.03 -20.30
CA THR A 68 6.36 -9.82 -20.03
C THR A 68 5.92 -10.16 -18.60
N THR A 69 6.71 -10.92 -17.83
CA THR A 69 6.38 -11.22 -16.42
C THR A 69 7.57 -10.93 -15.51
N SER A 70 7.57 -9.75 -14.90
CA SER A 70 8.50 -9.46 -13.79
C SER A 70 8.05 -10.25 -12.55
N PRO A 71 8.94 -10.96 -11.84
CA PRO A 71 8.60 -11.57 -10.57
C PRO A 71 8.31 -10.54 -9.47
N LEU A 72 8.62 -9.25 -9.72
CA LEU A 72 8.38 -8.18 -8.76
C LEU A 72 6.89 -7.92 -8.53
N PRO A 73 6.47 -7.71 -7.27
CA PRO A 73 5.18 -7.14 -6.96
C PRO A 73 4.95 -5.79 -7.67
N PRO A 74 3.70 -5.35 -7.88
CA PRO A 74 3.41 -4.02 -8.42
C PRO A 74 3.87 -2.91 -7.45
N GLN A 75 4.14 -1.72 -7.99
CA GLN A 75 4.41 -0.53 -7.17
C GLN A 75 3.10 0.18 -6.95
N ILE A 76 2.81 0.56 -5.71
CA ILE A 76 1.65 1.40 -5.44
C ILE A 76 1.99 2.84 -5.86
N PRO A 77 1.14 3.49 -6.68
CA PRO A 77 1.33 4.89 -7.03
C PRO A 77 1.32 5.80 -5.78
N ALA A 78 2.22 6.78 -5.71
CA ALA A 78 2.30 7.72 -4.59
C ALA A 78 0.96 8.44 -4.30
N ILE A 79 0.16 8.70 -5.34
CA ILE A 79 -1.16 9.32 -5.23
C ILE A 79 -2.14 8.49 -4.38
N THR A 80 -1.99 7.16 -4.35
CA THR A 80 -2.81 6.27 -3.50
C THR A 80 -2.56 6.59 -2.03
N PHE A 81 -1.29 6.71 -1.61
CA PHE A 81 -0.96 7.07 -0.23
C PHE A 81 -1.38 8.50 0.11
N GLN A 82 -1.24 9.45 -0.82
CA GLN A 82 -1.72 10.83 -0.60
C GLN A 82 -3.22 10.88 -0.32
N LYS A 83 -4.04 10.11 -1.06
CA LYS A 83 -5.49 10.02 -0.82
C LYS A 83 -5.83 9.37 0.52
N LEU A 84 -5.00 8.42 0.95
CA LEU A 84 -5.23 7.64 2.16
C LEU A 84 -4.72 8.32 3.44
N SER A 85 -3.82 9.29 3.34
CA SER A 85 -3.26 10.04 4.48
C SER A 85 -4.30 10.51 5.50
N LYS A 86 -5.46 11.00 5.03
CA LYS A 86 -6.57 11.47 5.87
C LYS A 86 -7.28 10.36 6.68
N PHE A 87 -7.02 9.10 6.37
CA PHE A 87 -7.55 7.93 7.07
C PHE A 87 -6.48 7.24 7.92
N ALA A 88 -5.24 7.74 7.89
CA ALA A 88 -4.15 7.15 8.63
C ALA A 88 -4.37 7.29 10.14
N HIS A 89 -3.95 6.27 10.90
CA HIS A 89 -3.89 6.29 12.35
C HIS A 89 -2.56 5.71 12.84
N ASN A 90 -2.23 5.98 14.10
CA ASN A 90 -0.97 5.57 14.70
C ASN A 90 -0.89 4.03 14.80
N VAL A 91 0.29 3.48 14.54
CA VAL A 91 0.59 2.04 14.66
C VAL A 91 1.69 1.89 15.70
N ASP A 92 1.36 1.26 16.83
CA ASP A 92 2.27 1.15 17.98
C ASP A 92 3.64 0.56 17.60
N GLY A 93 4.70 1.31 17.89
CA GLY A 93 6.09 0.93 17.62
C GLY A 93 6.51 0.93 16.14
N LYS A 94 5.69 1.50 15.24
CA LYS A 94 5.99 1.56 13.79
C LYS A 94 5.64 2.90 13.13
N LEU A 95 4.57 3.55 13.58
CA LEU A 95 4.11 4.86 13.12
C LEU A 95 3.51 5.59 14.33
N ASP A 96 4.34 6.36 15.03
CA ASP A 96 3.95 7.03 16.28
C ASP A 96 3.01 8.22 16.03
N ASP A 97 3.09 8.84 14.85
CA ASP A 97 2.25 9.95 14.41
C ASP A 97 1.62 9.65 13.03
N ALA A 98 0.30 9.72 12.94
CA ALA A 98 -0.42 9.58 11.67
C ALA A 98 -0.02 10.64 10.63
N ASP A 99 0.43 11.82 11.07
CA ASP A 99 0.94 12.87 10.18
C ASP A 99 2.24 12.45 9.47
N ASP A 100 2.94 11.43 9.99
CA ASP A 100 4.14 10.87 9.35
C ASP A 100 3.84 9.86 8.22
N PHE A 101 2.57 9.48 8.05
CA PHE A 101 2.15 8.52 7.02
C PHE A 101 2.69 8.85 5.60
N PRO A 102 2.65 10.11 5.13
CA PRO A 102 3.22 10.46 3.82
C PRO A 102 4.74 10.27 3.74
N PHE A 103 5.48 10.47 4.83
CA PHE A 103 6.93 10.28 4.87
C PHE A 103 7.28 8.80 4.82
N VAL A 104 6.57 7.96 5.60
CA VAL A 104 6.72 6.50 5.54
C VAL A 104 6.33 5.95 4.16
N ALA A 105 5.34 6.56 3.48
CA ALA A 105 5.00 6.22 2.10
C ALA A 105 6.09 6.59 1.08
N ILE A 106 6.88 7.63 1.35
CA ILE A 106 8.05 7.99 0.52
C ILE A 106 9.14 6.93 0.71
N GLU A 107 9.44 6.53 1.95
CA GLU A 107 10.42 5.45 2.23
C GLU A 107 10.04 4.15 1.52
N TYR A 108 8.76 3.76 1.56
CA TYR A 108 8.26 2.64 0.75
C TYR A 108 8.58 2.80 -0.74
N ALA A 109 8.30 3.98 -1.30
CA ALA A 109 8.49 4.24 -2.72
C ALA A 109 9.98 4.20 -3.13
N GLU A 110 10.87 4.61 -2.23
CA GLU A 110 12.33 4.54 -2.42
C GLU A 110 12.81 3.09 -2.48
N HIS A 111 12.49 2.27 -1.48
CA HIS A 111 12.86 0.85 -1.45
C HIS A 111 12.22 0.07 -2.60
N ALA A 112 10.93 0.31 -2.88
CA ALA A 112 10.25 -0.31 -4.01
C ALA A 112 10.88 0.11 -5.35
N GLY A 113 11.31 1.36 -5.50
CA GLY A 113 12.02 1.86 -6.67
C GLY A 113 13.39 1.20 -6.82
N ALA A 114 14.17 1.16 -5.74
CA ALA A 114 15.49 0.54 -5.70
C ALA A 114 15.45 -0.94 -6.06
N ALA A 115 14.47 -1.70 -5.54
CA ALA A 115 14.26 -3.10 -5.91
C ALA A 115 14.08 -3.28 -7.43
N ARG A 116 13.31 -2.40 -8.07
CA ARG A 116 13.10 -2.43 -9.53
C ARG A 116 14.37 -2.14 -10.30
N ASP A 117 15.17 -1.19 -9.82
CA ASP A 117 16.43 -0.84 -10.47
C ASP A 117 17.47 -1.95 -10.31
N PHE A 118 17.58 -2.57 -9.13
CA PHE A 118 18.40 -3.77 -8.95
C PHE A 118 17.92 -4.95 -9.78
N ALA A 119 16.61 -5.15 -9.93
CA ALA A 119 16.08 -6.17 -10.83
C ALA A 119 16.49 -5.93 -12.29
N LYS A 120 16.47 -4.68 -12.76
CA LYS A 120 16.99 -4.32 -14.10
C LYS A 120 18.50 -4.58 -14.18
N LEU A 121 19.27 -4.17 -13.17
CA LEU A 121 20.72 -4.38 -13.13
C LEU A 121 21.11 -5.86 -13.06
N SER A 122 20.33 -6.72 -12.38
CA SER A 122 20.51 -8.17 -12.39
C SER A 122 20.46 -8.73 -13.81
N ARG A 123 19.55 -8.21 -14.63
CA ARG A 123 19.39 -8.63 -16.03
C ARG A 123 20.49 -8.04 -16.92
N LEU A 124 20.78 -6.75 -16.77
CA LEU A 124 21.80 -6.04 -17.55
C LEU A 124 23.23 -6.46 -17.19
N GLY A 125 23.46 -6.89 -15.95
CA GLY A 125 24.75 -7.34 -15.43
C GLY A 125 25.32 -8.57 -16.12
N ARG A 126 24.58 -9.16 -17.07
CA ARG A 126 25.06 -10.22 -17.99
C ARG A 126 25.38 -9.70 -19.39
N ILE A 127 24.81 -8.57 -19.79
CA ILE A 127 24.86 -8.01 -21.15
C ILE A 127 25.68 -6.71 -21.11
N GLY A 128 27.01 -6.82 -21.05
CA GLY A 128 27.91 -5.66 -21.04
C GLY A 128 29.39 -6.03 -20.89
N GLU A 129 30.29 -5.07 -21.11
CA GLU A 129 31.71 -5.22 -20.76
C GLU A 129 31.83 -5.42 -19.25
N ASN A 130 32.36 -6.57 -18.83
CA ASN A 130 32.41 -7.07 -17.44
C ASN A 130 31.10 -7.61 -16.86
N GLY A 131 30.11 -7.92 -17.70
CA GLY A 131 28.94 -8.67 -17.24
C GLY A 131 29.28 -10.11 -16.85
N SER A 132 28.76 -10.60 -15.73
CA SER A 132 28.96 -11.98 -15.28
C SER A 132 27.74 -12.53 -14.52
N PRO A 133 27.55 -13.86 -14.46
CA PRO A 133 26.51 -14.48 -13.64
C PRO A 133 26.59 -14.08 -12.16
N GLU A 134 27.80 -13.86 -11.65
CA GLU A 134 28.04 -13.43 -10.27
C GLU A 134 27.54 -12.00 -10.03
N VAL A 135 27.78 -11.09 -10.98
CA VAL A 135 27.27 -9.70 -10.92
C VAL A 135 25.74 -9.68 -10.96
N ALA A 136 25.14 -10.49 -11.83
CA ALA A 136 23.69 -10.63 -11.90
C ALA A 136 23.11 -11.14 -10.56
N LEU A 137 23.75 -12.15 -9.99
CA LEU A 137 23.35 -12.72 -8.70
C LEU A 137 23.47 -11.71 -7.56
N ASP A 138 24.52 -10.88 -7.54
CA ASP A 138 24.69 -9.82 -6.53
C ASP A 138 23.54 -8.80 -6.58
N TYR A 139 23.18 -8.32 -7.77
CA TYR A 139 22.04 -7.42 -7.91
C TYR A 139 20.70 -8.09 -7.57
N ALA A 140 20.52 -9.37 -7.90
CA ALA A 140 19.31 -10.11 -7.49
C ALA A 140 19.19 -10.22 -5.96
N LYS A 141 20.31 -10.42 -5.25
CA LYS A 141 20.33 -10.41 -3.78
C LYS A 141 19.99 -9.04 -3.21
N ARG A 142 20.56 -7.96 -3.75
CA ARG A 142 20.23 -6.58 -3.33
C ARG A 142 18.77 -6.24 -3.60
N CYS A 143 18.22 -6.69 -4.72
CA CYS A 143 16.79 -6.57 -5.01
C CYS A 143 15.91 -7.18 -3.92
N VAL A 144 16.26 -8.37 -3.40
CA VAL A 144 15.52 -8.99 -2.30
C VAL A 144 15.58 -8.15 -1.02
N LEU A 145 16.76 -7.61 -0.66
CA LEU A 145 16.89 -6.75 0.52
C LEU A 145 15.95 -5.54 0.44
N GLU A 146 15.93 -4.86 -0.70
CA GLU A 146 15.03 -3.71 -0.91
C GLU A 146 13.54 -4.12 -0.90
N LEU A 147 13.21 -5.32 -1.40
CA LEU A 147 11.83 -5.84 -1.32
C LEU A 147 11.42 -6.16 0.11
N GLU A 148 12.34 -6.64 0.96
CA GLU A 148 12.06 -6.90 2.37
C GLU A 148 11.73 -5.62 3.10
N GLU A 149 12.54 -4.58 2.94
CA GLU A 149 12.29 -3.26 3.54
C GLU A 149 10.97 -2.69 3.04
N ALA A 150 10.75 -2.67 1.73
CA ALA A 150 9.48 -2.23 1.15
C ALA A 150 8.28 -3.04 1.66
N SER A 151 8.43 -4.36 1.89
CA SER A 151 7.36 -5.20 2.44
C SER A 151 7.00 -4.82 3.87
N VAL A 152 8.00 -4.56 4.71
CA VAL A 152 7.79 -4.17 6.11
C VAL A 152 7.11 -2.80 6.19
N ILE A 153 7.61 -1.83 5.42
CA ILE A 153 7.04 -0.48 5.38
C ILE A 153 5.60 -0.53 4.84
N LEU A 154 5.36 -1.29 3.78
CA LEU A 154 4.01 -1.42 3.21
C LEU A 154 3.04 -2.07 4.20
N ASP A 155 3.50 -3.02 5.02
CA ASP A 155 2.69 -3.62 6.08
C ASP A 155 2.33 -2.59 7.16
N THR A 156 3.24 -1.67 7.50
CA THR A 156 2.97 -0.54 8.41
C THR A 156 1.92 0.40 7.80
N LEU A 157 2.09 0.80 6.55
CA LEU A 157 1.15 1.67 5.83
C LEU A 157 -0.23 1.03 5.71
N ARG A 158 -0.29 -0.30 5.52
CA ARG A 158 -1.53 -1.07 5.50
C ARG A 158 -2.22 -1.02 6.87
N GLN A 159 -1.50 -1.35 7.93
CA GLN A 159 -2.04 -1.30 9.30
C GLN A 159 -2.58 0.10 9.63
N ALA A 160 -1.88 1.15 9.22
CA ALA A 160 -2.28 2.54 9.51
C ALA A 160 -3.60 2.96 8.82
N VAL A 161 -4.11 2.23 7.83
CA VAL A 161 -5.35 2.59 7.09
C VAL A 161 -6.44 1.52 7.19
N GLU A 162 -6.21 0.46 7.97
CA GLU A 162 -7.16 -0.63 8.28
C GLU A 162 -8.05 -0.28 9.48
#